data_AF-A0A8J0T4L3-F1
#
_entry.id   AF-A0A8J0T4L3-F1
#
_cell.length_a   1.000
_cell.length_b   1.000
_cell.length_c   1.000
_cell.angle_alpha   90.00
_cell.angle_beta   90.00
_cell.angle_gamma   90.00
#
_symmetry.space_group_name_H-M   'P 1'
#
loop_
_entity.id
_entity.type
_entity.pdbx_description
1 polymer ?
#
loop_
_entity_poly.entity_id
_entity_poly.type
_entity_poly.pdbx_seq_one_letter_code
_entity_poly.pdbx_strand_id
1 'polypeptide(L)'
;MPEDFYQFWAFCADIDSEAPSDVLQSSLGLQLVGPYDIISGKHKITKKEAEINYNLHWRFYYDPPEFQTILVGDSKTQFHMGYYRDSPEDLPVFVGANEAAKGCQITQLGDNVFSAVKQYASNKLKEVTDRNLSSTIKDLIAKLTAQAEDLGYSLEQKSATMKRREKKVVTKSFHGAGLVVPVDKNDVGYRELPETDGNLKRICKNIVEAPNDEKRMKAFAPIQEMITYVQFANDECDYGMGYELGMDLFCYGSYYFHKVARQLLPLAYKLLERNLFGEIIESHLANRKKENVNQLVT
;
A
#
# COMPACT_ATOMS: atom_id res chain seq x y z
N MET A 1 9.59 -12.59 2.38
CA MET A 1 10.05 -11.18 2.42
C MET A 1 11.30 -11.05 1.57
N PRO A 2 11.60 -9.88 0.97
CA PRO A 2 12.86 -9.69 0.23
C PRO A 2 14.06 -9.62 1.18
N GLU A 3 15.28 -9.74 0.66
CA GLU A 3 16.51 -9.81 1.46
C GLU A 3 16.83 -8.47 2.16
N ASP A 4 16.53 -7.34 1.51
CA ASP A 4 16.73 -6.00 2.06
C ASP A 4 15.95 -5.77 3.37
N PHE A 5 14.81 -6.45 3.55
CA PHE A 5 14.06 -6.46 4.80
C PHE A 5 14.88 -7.04 5.97
N TYR A 6 15.51 -8.20 5.77
CA TYR A 6 16.30 -8.84 6.83
C TYR A 6 17.60 -8.09 7.10
N GLN A 7 18.24 -7.59 6.04
CA GLN A 7 19.48 -6.82 6.16
C GLN A 7 19.24 -5.44 6.77
N PHE A 8 18.07 -4.82 6.54
CA PHE A 8 17.70 -3.59 7.22
C PHE A 8 17.43 -3.80 8.70
N TRP A 9 16.82 -4.93 9.08
CA TRP A 9 16.73 -5.31 10.50
C TRP A 9 18.11 -5.45 11.15
N ALA A 10 19.05 -6.15 10.49
CA ALA A 10 20.42 -6.30 10.97
C ALA A 10 21.12 -4.93 11.11
N PHE A 11 20.98 -4.05 10.12
CA PHE A 11 21.47 -2.67 10.20
C PHE A 11 20.92 -1.90 11.40
N CYS A 12 19.62 -2.02 11.69
CA CYS A 12 19.04 -1.41 12.89
C CYS A 12 19.57 -2.04 14.18
N ALA A 13 19.71 -3.36 14.24
CA ALA A 13 20.23 -4.07 15.40
C ALA A 13 21.71 -3.76 15.70
N ASP A 14 22.51 -3.48 14.67
CA ASP A 14 23.90 -3.04 14.83
C ASP A 14 24.00 -1.62 15.41
N ILE A 15 22.96 -0.78 15.24
CA ILE A 15 22.90 0.56 15.85
C ILE A 15 22.44 0.46 17.31
N ASP A 16 21.38 -0.31 17.57
CA ASP A 16 20.86 -0.58 18.90
C ASP A 16 20.29 -1.99 18.96
N SER A 17 21.00 -2.89 19.65
CA SER A 17 20.61 -4.30 19.78
C SER A 17 19.46 -4.51 20.76
N GLU A 18 19.19 -3.56 21.66
CA GLU A 18 18.12 -3.67 22.66
C GLU A 18 16.77 -3.24 22.08
N ALA A 19 16.75 -2.17 21.27
CA ALA A 19 15.55 -1.65 20.64
C ALA A 19 15.67 -1.42 19.11
N PRO A 20 15.98 -2.44 18.29
CA PRO A 20 16.17 -2.26 16.84
C PRO A 20 14.96 -1.64 16.12
N SER A 21 13.74 -1.89 16.63
CA SER A 21 12.51 -1.36 16.03
C SER A 21 12.37 0.16 16.14
N ASP A 22 13.03 0.77 17.13
CA ASP A 22 12.82 2.17 17.52
C ASP A 22 14.04 3.06 17.19
N VAL A 23 15.08 2.49 16.55
CA VAL A 23 16.34 3.19 16.19
C VAL A 23 16.11 4.46 15.37
N LEU A 24 15.05 4.50 14.56
CA LEU A 24 14.74 5.63 13.70
C LEU A 24 13.81 6.66 14.39
N GLN A 25 13.33 6.39 15.61
CA GLN A 25 12.30 7.20 16.26
C GLN A 25 12.82 8.58 16.65
N SER A 26 14.02 8.66 17.24
CA SER A 26 14.60 9.92 17.71
C SER A 26 15.04 10.85 16.58
N SER A 27 15.44 10.29 15.44
CA SER A 27 15.99 11.04 14.30
C SER A 27 14.95 11.34 13.22
N LEU A 28 14.09 10.37 12.89
CA LEU A 28 13.13 10.45 11.80
C LEU A 28 11.67 10.40 12.28
N GLY A 29 11.43 10.04 13.54
CA GLY A 29 10.08 9.75 14.03
C GLY A 29 9.47 8.51 13.38
N LEU A 30 10.30 7.58 12.91
CA LEU A 30 9.87 6.33 12.29
C LEU A 30 10.07 5.14 13.23
N GLN A 31 9.15 4.18 13.14
CA GLN A 31 9.22 2.91 13.86
C GLN A 31 9.06 1.74 12.88
N LEU A 32 9.86 0.69 13.04
CA LEU A 32 9.72 -0.56 12.30
C LEU A 32 8.57 -1.38 12.91
N VAL A 33 7.64 -1.82 12.06
CA VAL A 33 6.41 -2.50 12.47
C VAL A 33 6.02 -3.63 11.51
N GLY A 34 4.86 -4.26 11.74
CA GLY A 34 4.29 -5.24 10.83
C GLY A 34 5.10 -6.54 10.87
N PRO A 35 5.72 -6.98 9.76
CA PRO A 35 6.59 -8.15 9.80
C PRO A 35 7.81 -7.98 10.72
N TYR A 36 8.25 -6.75 11.02
CA TYR A 36 9.29 -6.52 12.03
C TYR A 36 8.80 -6.76 13.46
N ASP A 37 7.49 -6.63 13.73
CA ASP A 37 6.91 -6.99 15.04
C ASP A 37 6.98 -8.51 15.28
N ILE A 38 7.08 -9.30 14.20
CA ILE A 38 7.33 -10.75 14.29
C ILE A 38 8.79 -11.02 14.64
N ILE A 39 9.74 -10.42 13.93
CA ILE A 39 11.19 -10.61 14.17
C ILE A 39 11.59 -10.14 15.57
N SER A 40 11.05 -9.01 16.03
CA SER A 40 11.28 -8.48 17.38
C SER A 40 10.63 -9.30 18.50
N GLY A 41 9.81 -10.31 18.17
CA GLY A 41 9.15 -11.16 19.14
C GLY A 41 7.94 -10.52 19.85
N LYS A 42 7.51 -9.30 19.46
CA LYS A 42 6.34 -8.62 20.06
C LYS A 42 5.06 -9.44 19.97
N HIS A 43 4.90 -10.23 18.90
CA HIS A 43 3.78 -11.16 18.75
C HIS A 43 3.67 -12.22 19.86
N LYS A 44 4.74 -12.55 20.59
CA LYS A 44 4.72 -13.55 21.67
C LYS A 44 4.18 -13.01 23.00
N ILE A 45 4.07 -11.69 23.11
CA ILE A 45 3.66 -11.02 24.35
C ILE A 45 2.12 -11.01 24.47
N THR A 46 1.43 -11.06 23.34
CA THR A 46 -0.04 -11.05 23.31
C THR A 46 -0.61 -12.36 23.82
N LYS A 47 -1.61 -12.28 24.71
CA LYS A 47 -2.30 -13.47 25.25
C LYS A 47 -3.32 -14.08 24.28
N LYS A 48 -3.46 -13.50 23.09
CA LYS A 48 -4.50 -13.81 22.09
C LYS A 48 -3.93 -14.06 20.69
N GLU A 49 -2.76 -14.68 20.59
CA GLU A 49 -2.08 -14.94 19.31
C GLU A 49 -2.99 -15.61 18.27
N ALA A 50 -3.82 -16.58 18.70
CA ALA A 50 -4.77 -17.28 17.84
C ALA A 50 -5.92 -16.41 17.27
N GLU A 51 -6.15 -15.22 17.81
CA GLU A 51 -7.20 -14.29 17.36
C GLU A 51 -6.65 -13.18 16.43
N ILE A 52 -5.33 -13.15 16.21
CA ILE A 52 -4.69 -12.06 15.47
C ILE A 52 -4.79 -12.31 13.98
N ASN A 53 -5.48 -11.40 13.29
CA ASN A 53 -5.49 -11.36 11.84
C ASN A 53 -4.32 -10.49 11.34
N TYR A 54 -3.20 -11.13 10.99
CA TYR A 54 -2.02 -10.44 10.45
C TYR A 54 -2.28 -9.76 9.11
N ASN A 55 -3.30 -10.16 8.35
CA ASN A 55 -3.71 -9.42 7.15
C ASN A 55 -4.15 -7.99 7.49
N LEU A 56 -4.57 -7.72 8.73
CA LEU A 56 -5.02 -6.42 9.22
C LEU A 56 -4.03 -5.73 10.16
N HIS A 57 -2.90 -6.37 10.46
CA HIS A 57 -1.88 -5.81 11.34
C HIS A 57 -1.11 -4.69 10.63
N TRP A 58 -1.26 -3.47 11.14
CA TRP A 58 -0.77 -2.22 10.54
C TRP A 58 -1.27 -1.95 9.13
N ARG A 59 -2.43 -2.52 8.77
CA ARG A 59 -3.12 -2.18 7.52
C ARG A 59 -3.94 -0.91 7.72
N PHE A 60 -3.50 0.18 7.10
CA PHE A 60 -4.20 1.45 7.13
C PHE A 60 -5.40 1.46 6.20
N TYR A 61 -6.27 2.45 6.40
CA TYR A 61 -7.57 2.55 5.72
C TYR A 61 -7.46 2.44 4.19
N TYR A 62 -6.43 3.05 3.59
CA TYR A 62 -6.24 3.09 2.14
C TYR A 62 -5.22 2.08 1.63
N ASP A 63 -4.74 1.15 2.46
CA ASP A 63 -3.76 0.15 2.04
C ASP A 63 -4.46 -0.93 1.20
N PRO A 64 -4.21 -0.96 -0.12
CA PRO A 64 -4.73 -2.04 -0.93
C PRO A 64 -3.99 -3.34 -0.58
N PRO A 65 -4.52 -4.53 -0.93
CA PRO A 65 -3.90 -5.81 -0.58
C PRO A 65 -2.42 -5.96 -0.95
N GLU A 66 -2.01 -5.31 -2.04
CA GLU A 66 -0.64 -5.24 -2.57
C GLU A 66 0.33 -4.57 -1.59
N PHE A 67 -0.17 -3.65 -0.76
CA PHE A 67 0.60 -2.83 0.14
C PHE A 67 0.69 -3.49 1.53
N GLN A 68 1.91 -3.76 1.97
CA GLN A 68 2.23 -4.33 3.28
C GLN A 68 3.12 -3.38 4.07
N THR A 69 2.54 -2.72 5.08
CA THR A 69 3.24 -1.79 5.96
C THR A 69 4.42 -2.44 6.69
N ILE A 70 5.54 -1.73 6.71
CA ILE A 70 6.78 -2.11 7.42
C ILE A 70 7.33 -1.00 8.31
N LEU A 71 6.94 0.26 8.07
CA LEU A 71 7.37 1.42 8.85
C LEU A 71 6.18 2.33 9.09
N VAL A 72 6.08 2.91 10.29
CA VAL A 72 5.09 3.96 10.62
C VAL A 72 5.82 5.22 11.08
N GLY A 73 5.21 6.38 10.82
CA GLY A 73 5.73 7.69 11.20
C GLY A 73 4.70 8.54 11.93
N ASP A 74 4.50 9.78 11.46
CA ASP A 74 3.56 10.73 12.07
C ASP A 74 2.13 10.14 12.14
N SER A 75 1.67 9.90 13.37
CA SER A 75 0.34 9.34 13.63
C SER A 75 -0.80 10.30 13.27
N LYS A 76 -0.55 11.63 13.20
CA LYS A 76 -1.57 12.62 12.83
C LYS A 76 -1.93 12.53 11.36
N THR A 77 -0.92 12.41 10.49
CA THR A 77 -1.15 12.20 9.05
C THR A 77 -1.30 10.73 8.69
N GLN A 78 -1.02 9.84 9.64
CA GLN A 78 -0.93 8.41 9.44
C GLN A 78 0.08 8.06 8.36
N PHE A 79 1.23 8.74 8.40
CA PHE A 79 2.34 8.45 7.51
C PHE A 79 2.87 7.06 7.78
N HIS A 80 3.04 6.26 6.74
CA HIS A 80 3.62 4.93 6.83
C HIS A 80 4.22 4.51 5.50
N MET A 81 5.13 3.54 5.53
CA MET A 81 5.75 2.94 4.35
C MET A 81 5.51 1.44 4.33
N GLY A 82 5.42 0.89 3.12
CA GLY A 82 5.14 -0.52 2.91
C GLY A 82 5.70 -1.04 1.60
N TYR A 83 5.97 -2.34 1.58
CA TYR A 83 6.28 -3.05 0.35
C TYR A 83 5.03 -3.16 -0.52
N TYR A 84 5.17 -2.89 -1.81
CA TYR A 84 4.11 -3.06 -2.80
C TYR A 84 4.40 -4.29 -3.66
N ARG A 85 3.43 -5.21 -3.77
CA ARG A 85 3.53 -6.44 -4.57
C ARG A 85 2.41 -6.50 -5.59
N ASP A 86 2.75 -6.67 -6.87
CA ASP A 86 1.75 -6.86 -7.92
C ASP A 86 1.04 -8.22 -7.81
N SER A 87 1.70 -9.23 -7.23
CA SER A 87 1.21 -10.59 -6.99
C SER A 87 1.68 -11.07 -5.61
N PRO A 88 0.87 -11.86 -4.86
CA PRO A 88 1.27 -12.38 -3.56
C PRO A 88 2.50 -13.31 -3.62
N GLU A 89 2.71 -14.01 -4.74
CA GLU A 89 3.83 -14.94 -4.93
C GLU A 89 5.15 -14.24 -5.32
N ASP A 90 5.08 -12.98 -5.75
CA ASP A 90 6.24 -12.21 -6.19
C ASP A 90 6.89 -11.43 -5.05
N LEU A 91 8.17 -11.12 -5.21
CA LEU A 91 8.84 -10.15 -4.36
C LEU A 91 8.27 -8.74 -4.58
N PRO A 92 8.36 -7.85 -3.57
CA PRO A 92 7.98 -6.45 -3.72
C PRO A 92 8.65 -5.78 -4.91
N VAL A 93 7.87 -4.99 -5.65
CA VAL A 93 8.35 -4.23 -6.81
C VAL A 93 8.90 -2.86 -6.43
N PHE A 94 8.48 -2.33 -5.28
CA PHE A 94 9.02 -1.12 -4.65
C PHE A 94 8.54 -0.98 -3.20
N VAL A 95 9.12 -0.01 -2.48
CA VAL A 95 8.60 0.52 -1.22
C VAL A 95 7.85 1.82 -1.49
N GLY A 96 6.57 1.85 -1.11
CA GLY A 96 5.70 3.01 -1.23
C GLY A 96 5.44 3.67 0.13
N ALA A 97 4.97 4.91 0.11
CA ALA A 97 4.49 5.62 1.28
C ALA A 97 3.10 6.22 1.06
N ASN A 98 2.30 6.25 2.12
CA ASN A 98 0.99 6.87 2.14
C ASN A 98 0.79 7.66 3.45
N GLU A 99 -0.05 8.70 3.38
CA GLU A 99 -0.57 9.43 4.52
C GLU A 99 -2.09 9.19 4.57
N ALA A 100 -2.51 8.17 5.30
CA ALA A 100 -3.89 7.67 5.20
C ALA A 100 -4.94 8.68 5.68
N ALA A 101 -4.56 9.65 6.51
CA ALA A 101 -5.45 10.76 6.90
C ALA A 101 -5.68 11.77 5.75
N LYS A 102 -4.78 11.84 4.76
CA LYS A 102 -4.85 12.77 3.62
C LYS A 102 -5.52 12.15 2.39
N GLY A 103 -5.41 10.84 2.20
CA GLY A 103 -6.06 10.13 1.08
C GLY A 103 -5.35 8.84 0.69
N CYS A 104 -5.65 8.35 -0.51
CA CYS A 104 -5.22 7.04 -1.01
C CYS A 104 -3.96 7.03 -1.87
N GLN A 105 -3.31 8.19 -2.08
CA GLN A 105 -2.13 8.28 -2.96
C GLN A 105 -0.94 7.53 -2.38
N ILE A 106 -0.31 6.68 -3.19
CA ILE A 106 0.89 5.93 -2.82
C ILE A 106 2.08 6.51 -3.59
N THR A 107 3.04 7.08 -2.86
CA THR A 107 4.27 7.64 -3.42
C THR A 107 5.38 6.59 -3.41
N GLN A 108 6.03 6.36 -4.55
CA GLN A 108 7.15 5.42 -4.65
C GLN A 108 8.45 6.05 -4.11
N LEU A 109 9.16 5.33 -3.22
CA LEU A 109 10.37 5.81 -2.53
C LEU A 109 11.64 5.01 -2.84
N GLY A 110 11.59 4.06 -3.78
CA GLY A 110 12.71 3.22 -4.19
C GLY A 110 12.32 1.75 -4.22
N ASP A 111 13.21 0.90 -4.74
CA ASP A 111 12.93 -0.54 -4.89
C ASP A 111 13.31 -1.39 -3.67
N ASN A 112 13.83 -0.76 -2.62
CA ASN A 112 14.23 -1.39 -1.36
C ASN A 112 14.05 -0.44 -0.17
N VAL A 113 14.03 -0.98 1.05
CA VAL A 113 13.79 -0.21 2.29
C VAL A 113 14.91 0.78 2.61
N PHE A 114 16.17 0.49 2.25
CA PHE A 114 17.29 1.42 2.43
C PHE A 114 17.04 2.70 1.62
N SER A 115 16.75 2.57 0.32
CA SER A 115 16.39 3.70 -0.53
C SER A 115 15.21 4.48 0.06
N ALA A 116 14.15 3.80 0.49
CA ALA A 116 12.95 4.47 1.01
C ALA A 116 13.24 5.32 2.25
N VAL A 117 13.98 4.77 3.22
CA VAL A 117 14.35 5.47 4.45
C VAL A 117 15.33 6.61 4.13
N LYS A 118 16.28 6.43 3.21
CA LYS A 118 17.17 7.51 2.76
C LYS A 118 16.41 8.67 2.11
N GLN A 119 15.45 8.38 1.24
CA GLN A 119 14.64 9.41 0.58
C GLN A 119 13.79 10.18 1.59
N TYR A 120 13.19 9.48 2.56
CA TYR A 120 12.48 10.12 3.65
C TYR A 120 13.41 11.00 4.51
N ALA A 121 14.54 10.46 4.95
CA ALA A 121 15.52 11.19 5.76
C ALA A 121 16.05 12.43 5.05
N SER A 122 16.34 12.32 3.74
CA SER A 122 16.82 13.44 2.92
C SER A 122 15.77 14.55 2.79
N ASN A 123 14.49 14.21 2.71
CA ASN A 123 13.42 15.20 2.70
C ASN A 123 13.22 15.81 4.08
N LYS A 124 13.23 15.00 5.15
CA LYS A 124 13.13 15.48 6.52
C LYS A 124 14.25 16.47 6.87
N LEU A 125 15.47 16.20 6.42
CA LEU A 125 16.64 17.07 6.62
C LEU A 125 16.44 18.48 6.03
N LYS A 126 15.63 18.63 4.97
CA LYS A 126 15.32 19.94 4.37
C LYS A 126 14.33 20.76 5.21
N GLU A 127 13.54 20.09 6.05
CA GLU A 127 12.50 20.70 6.88
C GLU A 127 13.01 21.03 8.30
N VAL A 128 14.01 20.29 8.78
CA VAL A 128 14.55 20.44 10.14
C VAL A 128 15.42 21.69 10.24
N THR A 129 15.15 22.51 11.26
CA THR A 129 15.95 23.70 11.61
C THR A 129 16.90 23.46 12.78
N ASP A 130 16.63 22.44 13.61
CA ASP A 130 17.47 22.06 14.74
C ASP A 130 18.81 21.48 14.26
N ARG A 131 19.92 22.05 14.74
CA ARG A 131 21.27 21.70 14.28
C ARG A 131 21.70 20.30 14.73
N ASN A 132 21.33 19.90 15.95
CA ASN A 132 21.73 18.62 16.50
C ASN A 132 20.99 17.49 15.77
N LEU A 133 19.68 17.61 15.61
CA LEU A 133 18.85 16.69 14.84
C LEU A 133 19.31 16.62 13.38
N SER A 134 19.64 17.76 12.77
CA SER A 134 20.21 17.79 11.41
C SER A 134 21.51 17.00 11.30
N SER A 135 22.38 17.06 12.31
CA SER A 135 23.61 16.25 12.36
C SER A 135 23.29 14.77 12.49
N THR A 136 22.40 14.40 13.40
CA THR A 136 21.97 13.00 13.60
C THR A 136 21.38 12.39 12.33
N ILE A 137 20.54 13.15 11.61
CA ILE A 137 19.96 12.69 10.33
C ILE A 137 21.06 12.51 9.27
N LYS A 138 22.04 13.42 9.18
CA LYS A 138 23.17 13.28 8.25
C LYS A 138 24.01 12.04 8.54
N ASP A 139 24.32 11.79 9.82
CA ASP A 139 25.08 10.61 10.23
C ASP A 139 24.33 9.32 9.92
N LEU A 140 23.01 9.29 10.13
CA LEU A 140 22.16 8.17 9.75
C LEU A 140 22.17 7.94 8.23
N ILE A 141 22.01 8.99 7.43
CA ILE A 141 22.08 8.91 5.96
C ILE A 141 23.43 8.35 5.50
N ALA A 142 24.53 8.76 6.13
CA ALA A 142 25.87 8.28 5.81
C ALA A 142 26.01 6.78 6.12
N LYS A 143 25.61 6.33 7.32
CA LYS A 143 25.63 4.90 7.71
C LYS A 143 24.76 4.04 6.79
N LEU A 144 23.54 4.51 6.51
CA LEU A 144 22.60 3.83 5.62
C LEU A 144 23.17 3.72 4.20
N THR A 145 23.77 4.79 3.69
CA THR A 145 24.38 4.81 2.35
C THR A 145 25.55 3.82 2.26
N ALA A 146 26.45 3.82 3.24
CA ALA A 146 27.57 2.89 3.29
C ALA A 146 27.10 1.42 3.35
N GLN A 147 26.09 1.13 4.18
CA GLN A 147 25.52 -0.21 4.29
C GLN A 147 24.86 -0.67 2.98
N ALA A 148 24.09 0.21 2.34
CA ALA A 148 23.44 -0.11 1.07
C ALA A 148 24.45 -0.32 -0.06
N GLU A 149 25.54 0.45 -0.10
CA GLU A 149 26.63 0.28 -1.07
C GLU A 149 27.37 -1.05 -0.88
N ASP A 150 27.68 -1.44 0.36
CA ASP A 150 28.31 -2.73 0.69
C ASP A 150 27.42 -3.92 0.28
N LEU A 151 26.12 -3.81 0.52
CA LEU A 151 25.13 -4.82 0.14
C LEU A 151 24.72 -4.78 -1.34
N GLY A 152 25.15 -3.78 -2.10
CA GLY A 152 24.84 -3.62 -3.52
C GLY A 152 23.42 -3.14 -3.83
N TYR A 153 22.74 -2.47 -2.89
CA TYR A 153 21.42 -1.90 -3.11
C TYR A 153 21.45 -0.54 -3.80
N SER A 154 20.52 -0.34 -4.74
CA SER A 154 20.30 0.97 -5.34
C SER A 154 19.69 1.93 -4.33
N LEU A 155 20.16 3.18 -4.32
CA LEU A 155 19.59 4.27 -3.53
C LEU A 155 18.82 5.29 -4.39
N GLU A 156 18.49 4.91 -5.63
CA GLU A 156 17.68 5.73 -6.53
C GLU A 156 16.20 5.70 -6.12
N GLN A 157 15.55 6.87 -6.14
CA GLN A 157 14.09 6.94 -5.94
C GLN A 157 13.31 6.10 -6.96
N LYS A 158 13.82 6.00 -8.19
CA LYS A 158 13.17 5.30 -9.30
C LYS A 158 14.20 4.47 -10.07
N SER A 159 14.41 3.26 -9.58
CA SER A 159 15.40 2.33 -10.11
C SER A 159 15.04 1.79 -11.50
N ALA A 160 15.97 1.05 -12.11
CA ALA A 160 15.75 0.42 -13.40
C ALA A 160 14.65 -0.66 -13.37
N THR A 161 14.50 -1.39 -12.27
CA THR A 161 13.43 -2.39 -12.08
C THR A 161 12.06 -1.71 -12.06
N MET A 162 11.92 -0.60 -11.32
CA MET A 162 10.68 0.19 -11.25
C MET A 162 10.30 0.76 -12.62
N LYS A 163 11.26 1.30 -13.37
CA LYS A 163 11.04 1.80 -14.75
C LYS A 163 10.61 0.68 -15.71
N ARG A 164 11.13 -0.54 -15.53
CA ARG A 164 10.67 -1.71 -16.31
C ARG A 164 9.25 -2.12 -15.95
N ARG A 165 8.91 -2.10 -14.66
CA ARG A 165 7.56 -2.39 -14.17
C ARG A 165 6.55 -1.35 -14.66
N GLU A 166 6.91 -0.07 -14.70
CA GLU A 166 6.04 1.01 -15.20
C GLU A 166 5.57 0.78 -16.65
N LYS A 167 6.39 0.13 -17.49
CA LYS A 167 6.00 -0.26 -18.86
C LYS A 167 4.93 -1.37 -18.92
N LYS A 168 4.73 -2.10 -17.82
CA LYS A 168 3.72 -3.16 -17.68
C LYS A 168 2.46 -2.67 -16.94
N VAL A 169 2.46 -1.43 -16.46
CA VAL A 169 1.31 -0.86 -15.76
C VAL A 169 0.22 -0.56 -16.79
N VAL A 170 -0.96 -1.16 -16.62
CA VAL A 170 -2.09 -1.00 -17.54
C VAL A 170 -2.96 0.21 -17.20
N THR A 171 -3.03 0.57 -15.92
CA THR A 171 -3.70 1.78 -15.41
C THR A 171 -3.06 2.23 -14.12
N LYS A 172 -3.18 3.52 -13.78
CA LYS A 172 -2.67 4.06 -12.51
C LYS A 172 -3.61 3.80 -11.33
N SER A 173 -4.92 3.69 -11.59
CA SER A 173 -6.01 3.79 -10.61
C SER A 173 -5.89 5.06 -9.73
N PHE A 174 -6.81 5.23 -8.78
CA PHE A 174 -6.85 6.41 -7.91
C PHE A 174 -5.66 6.52 -6.97
N HIS A 175 -5.02 5.41 -6.57
CA HIS A 175 -3.86 5.42 -5.67
C HIS A 175 -2.54 5.73 -6.38
N GLY A 176 -2.50 5.77 -7.70
CA GLY A 176 -1.33 6.18 -8.50
C GLY A 176 -0.18 5.16 -8.58
N ALA A 177 -0.15 4.15 -7.71
CA ALA A 177 0.85 3.06 -7.74
C ALA A 177 0.81 2.22 -9.03
N GLY A 178 -0.34 2.16 -9.71
CA GLY A 178 -0.56 1.42 -10.94
C GLY A 178 -0.80 -0.07 -10.77
N LEU A 179 -1.60 -0.64 -11.67
CA LEU A 179 -1.97 -2.05 -11.70
C LEU A 179 -1.19 -2.77 -12.80
N VAL A 180 -0.72 -3.98 -12.50
CA VAL A 180 -0.11 -4.89 -13.46
C VAL A 180 -0.96 -6.15 -13.53
N VAL A 181 -1.40 -6.52 -14.72
CA VAL A 181 -2.11 -7.77 -15.01
C VAL A 181 -1.47 -8.46 -16.22
N PRO A 182 -1.61 -9.78 -16.37
CA PRO A 182 -1.21 -10.45 -17.61
C PRO A 182 -1.98 -9.87 -18.79
N VAL A 183 -1.28 -9.47 -19.85
CA VAL A 183 -1.87 -9.08 -21.14
C VAL A 183 -1.19 -9.91 -22.22
N ASP A 184 -1.98 -10.62 -23.01
CA ASP A 184 -1.46 -11.49 -24.07
C ASP A 184 -1.08 -10.69 -25.34
N LYS A 185 -0.62 -11.40 -26.37
CA LYS A 185 -0.21 -10.79 -27.65
C LYS A 185 -1.36 -10.17 -28.46
N ASN A 186 -2.61 -10.42 -28.08
CA ASN A 186 -3.82 -9.93 -28.72
C ASN A 186 -4.49 -8.83 -27.87
N ASP A 187 -3.77 -8.29 -26.88
CA ASP A 187 -4.24 -7.30 -25.91
C ASP A 187 -5.36 -7.79 -24.98
N VAL A 188 -5.49 -9.11 -24.79
CA VAL A 188 -6.44 -9.72 -23.84
C VAL A 188 -5.83 -9.77 -22.44
N GLY A 189 -6.55 -9.22 -21.47
CA GLY A 189 -6.23 -9.17 -20.04
C GLY A 189 -6.70 -7.89 -19.35
N TYR A 190 -6.86 -6.80 -20.11
CA TYR A 190 -7.28 -5.50 -19.61
C TYR A 190 -8.02 -4.69 -20.68
N ARG A 191 -9.11 -4.04 -20.27
CA ARG A 191 -9.78 -2.96 -21.00
C ARG A 191 -10.11 -1.81 -20.06
N GLU A 192 -10.11 -0.60 -20.60
CA GLU A 192 -10.38 0.62 -19.84
C GLU A 192 -11.83 0.70 -19.34
N LEU A 193 -12.04 1.41 -18.24
CA LEU A 193 -13.37 1.82 -17.83
C LEU A 193 -14.00 2.76 -18.87
N PRO A 194 -15.34 2.75 -19.03
CA PRO A 194 -16.02 3.69 -19.94
C PRO A 194 -15.95 5.14 -19.44
N GLU A 195 -15.40 5.37 -18.25
CA GLU A 195 -15.32 6.66 -17.59
C GLU A 195 -13.88 7.01 -17.22
N THR A 196 -13.51 8.27 -17.46
CA THR A 196 -12.23 8.81 -16.97
C THR A 196 -12.21 8.88 -15.44
N ASP A 197 -11.03 8.84 -14.81
CA ASP A 197 -10.87 9.04 -13.36
C ASP A 197 -11.60 10.27 -12.82
N GLY A 198 -11.54 11.37 -13.57
CA GLY A 198 -12.18 12.63 -13.20
C GLY A 198 -13.70 12.49 -13.15
N ASN A 199 -14.29 11.80 -14.13
CA ASN A 199 -15.73 11.56 -14.11
C ASN A 199 -16.12 10.51 -13.06
N LEU A 200 -15.35 9.42 -12.91
CA LEU A 200 -15.61 8.41 -11.89
C LEU A 200 -15.58 9.02 -10.48
N LYS A 201 -14.61 9.90 -10.18
CA LYS A 201 -14.58 10.67 -8.91
C LYS A 201 -15.83 11.53 -8.72
N ARG A 202 -16.34 12.14 -9.79
CA ARG A 202 -17.58 12.94 -9.76
C ARG A 202 -18.82 12.07 -9.54
N ILE A 203 -18.91 10.90 -10.17
CA ILE A 203 -19.96 9.91 -9.94
C ILE A 203 -19.95 9.48 -8.47
N CYS A 204 -18.78 9.09 -7.96
CA CYS A 204 -18.63 8.70 -6.55
C CYS A 204 -19.04 9.83 -5.60
N LYS A 205 -18.65 11.08 -5.89
CA LYS A 205 -19.05 12.25 -5.10
C LYS A 205 -20.57 12.42 -5.06
N ASN A 206 -21.24 12.35 -6.21
CA ASN A 206 -22.70 12.48 -6.29
C ASN A 206 -23.43 11.41 -5.47
N ILE A 207 -22.89 10.19 -5.41
CA ILE A 207 -23.45 9.10 -4.59
C ILE A 207 -23.28 9.40 -3.09
N VAL A 208 -22.07 9.77 -2.67
CA VAL A 208 -21.75 10.01 -1.25
C VAL A 208 -22.51 11.22 -0.71
N GLU A 209 -22.62 12.29 -1.50
CA GLU A 209 -23.28 13.54 -1.13
C GLU A 209 -24.80 13.54 -1.41
N ALA A 210 -25.36 12.44 -1.92
CA ALA A 210 -26.80 12.33 -2.15
C ALA A 210 -27.58 12.57 -0.83
N PRO A 211 -28.65 13.38 -0.85
CA PRO A 211 -29.31 13.83 0.38
C PRO A 211 -30.19 12.75 1.03
N ASN A 212 -30.52 11.68 0.31
CA ASN A 212 -31.28 10.54 0.81
C ASN A 212 -31.03 9.28 -0.04
N ASP A 213 -31.49 8.14 0.44
CA ASP A 213 -31.25 6.84 -0.17
C ASP A 213 -31.90 6.70 -1.55
N GLU A 214 -33.08 7.29 -1.78
CA GLU A 214 -33.75 7.25 -3.08
C GLU A 214 -32.90 7.93 -4.16
N LYS A 215 -32.39 9.14 -3.88
CA LYS A 215 -31.49 9.84 -4.81
C LYS A 215 -30.16 9.14 -4.95
N ARG A 216 -29.65 8.51 -3.87
CA ARG A 216 -28.41 7.73 -3.92
C ARG A 216 -28.55 6.51 -4.82
N MET A 217 -29.65 5.78 -4.72
CA MET A 217 -29.93 4.63 -5.60
C MET A 217 -29.96 5.04 -7.08
N LYS A 218 -30.56 6.19 -7.40
CA LYS A 218 -30.53 6.76 -8.76
C LYS A 218 -29.11 7.13 -9.18
N ALA A 219 -28.33 7.76 -8.30
CA ALA A 219 -26.94 8.13 -8.56
C ALA A 219 -26.00 6.91 -8.73
N PHE A 220 -26.39 5.73 -8.24
CA PHE A 220 -25.66 4.48 -8.44
C PHE A 220 -25.79 3.88 -9.85
N ALA A 221 -26.73 4.36 -10.68
CA ALA A 221 -27.00 3.78 -12.00
C ALA A 221 -25.72 3.65 -12.89
N PRO A 222 -24.82 4.65 -12.97
CA PRO A 222 -23.59 4.52 -13.75
C PRO A 222 -22.64 3.44 -13.20
N ILE A 223 -22.58 3.26 -11.88
CA ILE A 223 -21.78 2.19 -11.25
C ILE A 223 -22.35 0.81 -11.62
N GLN A 224 -23.68 0.66 -11.62
CA GLN A 224 -24.32 -0.61 -12.01
C GLN A 224 -24.08 -0.96 -13.49
N GLU A 225 -24.09 0.05 -14.35
CA GLU A 225 -23.75 -0.11 -15.76
C GLU A 225 -22.28 -0.56 -15.94
N MET A 226 -21.34 0.09 -15.25
CA MET A 226 -19.93 -0.33 -15.25
C MET A 226 -19.73 -1.74 -14.69
N ILE A 227 -20.45 -2.14 -13.65
CA ILE A 227 -20.42 -3.54 -13.14
C ILE A 227 -20.87 -4.52 -14.22
N THR A 228 -21.87 -4.16 -15.02
CA THR A 228 -22.35 -4.99 -16.13
C THR A 228 -21.26 -5.15 -17.20
N TYR A 229 -20.59 -4.05 -17.58
CA TYR A 229 -19.46 -4.12 -18.50
C TYR A 229 -18.28 -4.94 -17.96
N VAL A 230 -18.03 -4.86 -16.65
CA VAL A 230 -17.03 -5.71 -15.99
C VAL A 230 -17.38 -7.20 -16.11
N GLN A 231 -18.67 -7.59 -16.07
CA GLN A 231 -19.03 -9.00 -16.28
C GLN A 231 -18.69 -9.45 -17.71
N PHE A 232 -19.02 -8.64 -18.72
CA PHE A 232 -18.62 -8.94 -20.11
C PHE A 232 -17.11 -9.01 -20.26
N ALA A 233 -16.37 -8.09 -19.62
CA ALA A 233 -14.91 -8.12 -19.62
C ALA A 233 -14.37 -9.42 -18.98
N ASN A 234 -14.95 -9.87 -17.86
CA ASN A 234 -14.56 -11.12 -17.22
C ASN A 234 -14.83 -12.34 -18.11
N ASP A 235 -15.98 -12.40 -18.79
CA ASP A 235 -16.30 -13.49 -19.72
C ASP A 235 -15.31 -13.54 -20.90
N GLU A 236 -14.74 -12.39 -21.27
CA GLU A 236 -13.75 -12.20 -22.33
C GLU A 236 -12.29 -12.17 -21.81
N CYS A 237 -12.05 -12.58 -20.55
CA CYS A 237 -10.74 -12.65 -19.90
C CYS A 237 -10.03 -11.30 -19.60
N ASP A 238 -10.71 -10.17 -19.74
CA ASP A 238 -10.22 -8.84 -19.40
C ASP A 238 -10.41 -8.50 -17.91
N TYR A 239 -9.86 -9.35 -17.04
CA TYR A 239 -10.04 -9.28 -15.58
C TYR A 239 -9.54 -7.96 -14.96
N GLY A 240 -8.61 -7.27 -15.63
CA GLY A 240 -8.07 -6.00 -15.17
C GLY A 240 -9.10 -4.88 -15.04
N MET A 241 -10.20 -4.91 -15.81
CA MET A 241 -11.24 -3.88 -15.74
C MET A 241 -11.99 -3.91 -14.39
N GLY A 242 -12.38 -5.11 -13.94
CA GLY A 242 -13.05 -5.29 -12.66
C GLY A 242 -12.14 -4.99 -11.47
N TYR A 243 -10.85 -5.30 -11.62
CA TYR A 243 -9.81 -4.95 -10.66
C TYR A 243 -9.67 -3.44 -10.50
N GLU A 244 -9.57 -2.69 -11.61
CA GLU A 244 -9.48 -1.22 -11.59
C GLU A 244 -10.71 -0.57 -10.94
N LEU A 245 -11.91 -0.90 -11.41
CA LEU A 245 -13.14 -0.31 -10.84
C LEU A 245 -13.26 -0.59 -9.34
N GLY A 246 -12.99 -1.83 -8.93
CA GLY A 246 -13.00 -2.22 -7.53
C GLY A 246 -11.98 -1.42 -6.70
N MET A 247 -10.78 -1.22 -7.25
CA MET A 247 -9.69 -0.51 -6.58
C MET A 247 -10.00 0.98 -6.45
N ASP A 248 -10.53 1.62 -7.50
CA ASP A 248 -10.92 3.02 -7.47
C ASP A 248 -12.02 3.30 -6.45
N LEU A 249 -13.01 2.42 -6.36
CA LEU A 249 -14.07 2.49 -5.35
C LEU A 249 -13.52 2.26 -3.92
N PHE A 250 -12.57 1.34 -3.76
CA PHE A 250 -11.85 1.15 -2.50
C PHE A 250 -11.08 2.41 -2.10
N CYS A 251 -10.35 3.01 -3.04
CA CYS A 251 -9.55 4.22 -2.88
C CYS A 251 -10.38 5.48 -2.65
N TYR A 252 -11.62 5.53 -3.15
CA TYR A 252 -12.54 6.62 -2.83
C TYR A 252 -12.93 6.61 -1.34
N GLY A 253 -12.94 5.43 -0.72
CA GLY A 253 -12.95 5.31 0.74
C GLY A 253 -14.31 5.50 1.42
N SER A 254 -15.41 5.54 0.67
CA SER A 254 -16.75 5.63 1.27
C SER A 254 -17.35 4.25 1.55
N TYR A 255 -17.99 4.10 2.71
CA TYR A 255 -18.63 2.85 3.13
C TYR A 255 -19.76 2.41 2.18
N TYR A 256 -20.38 3.35 1.46
CA TYR A 256 -21.40 3.04 0.44
C TYR A 256 -20.86 2.13 -0.68
N PHE A 257 -19.54 2.13 -0.92
CA PHE A 257 -18.91 1.31 -1.95
C PHE A 257 -18.38 -0.03 -1.45
N HIS A 258 -18.36 -0.29 -0.12
CA HIS A 258 -17.78 -1.52 0.43
C HIS A 258 -18.44 -2.78 -0.14
N LYS A 259 -19.76 -2.76 -0.35
CA LYS A 259 -20.48 -3.90 -0.94
C LYS A 259 -20.02 -4.17 -2.38
N VAL A 260 -19.91 -3.12 -3.20
CA VAL A 260 -19.49 -3.23 -4.60
C VAL A 260 -18.02 -3.64 -4.70
N ALA A 261 -17.14 -3.01 -3.91
CA ALA A 261 -15.72 -3.37 -3.86
C ALA A 261 -15.52 -4.85 -3.44
N ARG A 262 -16.34 -5.36 -2.50
CA ARG A 262 -16.33 -6.77 -2.09
C ARG A 262 -16.88 -7.72 -3.15
N GLN A 263 -17.67 -7.24 -4.10
CA GLN A 263 -18.11 -8.05 -5.25
C GLN A 263 -17.04 -8.10 -6.34
N LEU A 264 -16.37 -6.97 -6.59
CA LEU A 264 -15.42 -6.82 -7.68
C LEU A 264 -14.03 -7.38 -7.34
N LEU A 265 -13.44 -6.94 -6.23
CA LEU A 265 -12.03 -7.19 -5.92
C LEU A 265 -11.73 -8.67 -5.63
N PRO A 266 -12.46 -9.39 -4.75
CA PRO A 266 -12.21 -10.80 -4.51
C PRO A 266 -12.32 -11.65 -5.79
N LEU A 267 -13.31 -11.35 -6.64
CA LEU A 267 -13.49 -12.05 -7.92
C LEU A 267 -12.32 -11.75 -8.88
N ALA A 268 -11.95 -10.48 -9.03
CA ALA A 268 -10.84 -10.09 -9.90
C ALA A 268 -9.51 -10.73 -9.45
N TYR A 269 -9.22 -10.72 -8.14
CA TYR A 269 -8.04 -11.40 -7.62
C TYR A 269 -8.08 -12.90 -7.85
N LYS A 270 -9.24 -13.55 -7.67
CA LYS A 270 -9.39 -14.99 -7.94
C LYS A 270 -9.12 -15.32 -9.41
N LEU A 271 -9.68 -14.54 -10.35
CA LEU A 271 -9.49 -14.72 -11.78
C LEU A 271 -8.03 -14.45 -12.21
N LEU A 272 -7.33 -13.55 -11.51
CA LEU A 272 -5.90 -13.27 -11.69
C LEU A 272 -4.99 -14.25 -10.92
N GLU A 273 -5.55 -15.28 -10.28
CA GLU A 273 -4.83 -16.25 -9.44
C GLU A 273 -4.09 -15.64 -8.22
N ARG A 274 -4.59 -14.52 -7.70
CA ARG A 274 -4.06 -13.79 -6.54
C ARG A 274 -4.90 -14.00 -5.28
N ASN A 275 -5.25 -15.25 -4.97
CA ASN A 275 -6.26 -15.59 -3.95
C ASN A 275 -6.02 -14.93 -2.57
N LEU A 276 -4.77 -14.84 -2.12
CA LEU A 276 -4.42 -14.17 -0.86
C LEU A 276 -4.87 -12.69 -0.82
N PHE A 277 -4.78 -11.96 -1.94
CA PHE A 277 -5.26 -10.58 -2.01
C PHE A 277 -6.79 -10.50 -1.90
N GLY A 278 -7.50 -11.51 -2.41
CA GLY A 278 -8.93 -11.72 -2.17
C GLY A 278 -9.27 -11.85 -0.68
N GLU A 279 -8.56 -12.72 0.04
CA GLU A 279 -8.76 -12.91 1.48
C GLU A 279 -8.46 -11.64 2.30
N ILE A 280 -7.39 -10.93 1.92
CA ILE A 280 -6.99 -9.66 2.55
C ILE A 280 -8.09 -8.62 2.35
N ILE A 281 -8.58 -8.42 1.12
CA ILE A 281 -9.57 -7.37 0.87
C ILE A 281 -10.92 -7.68 1.51
N GLU A 282 -11.32 -8.95 1.59
CA GLU A 282 -12.53 -9.35 2.31
C GLU A 282 -12.43 -9.03 3.80
N SER A 283 -11.33 -9.47 4.43
CA SER A 283 -11.03 -9.17 5.84
C SER A 283 -10.97 -7.66 6.09
N HIS A 284 -10.30 -6.93 5.20
CA HIS A 284 -10.10 -5.49 5.34
C HIS A 284 -11.42 -4.73 5.20
N LEU A 285 -12.24 -5.02 4.17
CA LEU A 285 -13.54 -4.38 4.01
C LEU A 285 -14.55 -4.75 5.11
N ALA A 286 -14.41 -5.93 5.73
CA ALA A 286 -15.23 -6.32 6.87
C ALA A 286 -14.86 -5.55 8.15
N ASN A 287 -13.60 -5.17 8.32
CA ASN A 287 -13.07 -4.53 9.52
C ASN A 287 -12.17 -3.32 9.19
N ARG A 288 -12.65 -2.44 8.29
CA ARG A 288 -11.87 -1.32 7.75
C ARG A 288 -11.80 -0.17 8.75
N LYS A 289 -10.82 -0.20 9.65
CA LYS A 289 -10.64 0.81 10.70
C LYS A 289 -9.75 1.96 10.23
N LYS A 290 -10.04 3.17 10.74
CA LYS A 290 -9.15 4.34 10.56
C LYS A 290 -8.09 4.43 11.65
N GLU A 291 -8.37 3.91 12.84
CA GLU A 291 -7.51 4.02 14.01
C GLU A 291 -7.28 2.63 14.62
N ASN A 292 -6.26 2.51 15.49
CA ASN A 292 -5.94 1.26 16.20
C ASN A 292 -5.71 0.08 15.25
N VAL A 293 -4.92 0.31 14.19
CA VAL A 293 -4.58 -0.69 13.16
C VAL A 293 -3.52 -1.70 13.65
N ASN A 294 -2.87 -1.42 14.79
CA ASN A 294 -1.96 -2.37 15.43
C ASN A 294 -2.76 -3.48 16.14
N GLN A 295 -2.84 -4.66 15.53
CA GLN A 295 -3.52 -5.83 16.11
C GLN A 295 -2.80 -6.48 17.31
N LEU A 296 -1.56 -6.08 17.64
CA LEU A 296 -0.81 -6.66 18.77
C LEU A 296 -1.03 -5.91 20.09
N VAL A 297 -1.56 -4.68 20.03
CA VAL A 297 -1.87 -3.86 21.20
C VAL A 297 -3.38 -3.85 21.37
N THR A 298 -3.88 -4.81 22.14
CA THR A 298 -5.26 -4.85 22.63
C THR A 298 -5.27 -4.94 24.13
#